data_AF-A0AAD4GF82-F1
#
_entry.id   AF-A0AAD4GF82-F1
#
_cell.length_a   1.000
_cell.length_b   1.000
_cell.length_c   1.000
_cell.angle_alpha   90.00
_cell.angle_beta   90.00
_cell.angle_gamma   90.00
#
_symmetry.space_group_name_H-M   'P 1'
#
loop_
_entity.id
_entity.type
_entity.pdbx_description
1 polymer ?
#
loop_
_entity_poly.entity_id
_entity_poly.type
_entity_poly.pdbx_seq_one_letter_code
_entity_poly.pdbx_strand_id
1 'polypeptide(L)'
;MLPDTKGNLCYCFTPLAGYIVDTPKAAMLACIGGKSSPITMVMFKQFGDPFRHEPRTAATMLVQLSVVKSKVDPADLQAFFCEAQCFHLNGVSDPFWHNFPLSCPSIFIMPELLHYIHKESWDHDPTAGLRHFKEDISKLNQVTGRVHCDVQYYLVGIIACTAPSEVTAAIRALMDFQYRVQAYRISDNNIHLISAALSEFHANKDTIIEHGGRLGKGKKVINNWHIPKLELMQGIAPSIKHVGVTIQWTADTTEHAHVSEIKTPAGSTNNNNYDPQICCYLDRAEKCWAFELATLLREQEDQTALSDGGRSEDDQSDLSDDEDNDNDNAAQPFGPSNLARPSTNYFTISACLSAKQAGTIPSPLRSFIVGSTAVNLSYAPSLRQISVDEAAQRFGLPDLRPALASVAVTRLLPSRLRLHPARTITRL
;
A
#
# COMPACT_ATOMS: atom_id res chain seq x y z
N MET A 1 21.55 -16.07 -7.20
CA MET A 1 22.56 -15.13 -7.73
C MET A 1 22.18 -14.80 -9.15
N LEU A 2 22.27 -13.54 -9.57
CA LEU A 2 22.07 -13.15 -10.98
C LEU A 2 23.41 -12.64 -11.54
N PRO A 3 23.74 -12.97 -12.80
CA PRO A 3 24.91 -12.41 -13.45
C PRO A 3 24.67 -10.92 -13.77
N ASP A 4 25.67 -10.07 -13.48
CA ASP A 4 25.68 -8.68 -13.93
C ASP A 4 26.07 -8.56 -15.42
N THR A 5 26.07 -7.33 -15.96
CA THR A 5 26.47 -7.06 -17.36
C THR A 5 27.93 -7.41 -17.66
N LYS A 6 28.74 -7.72 -16.65
CA LYS A 6 30.14 -8.14 -16.75
C LYS A 6 30.31 -9.64 -16.49
N GLY A 7 29.22 -10.39 -16.29
CA GLY A 7 29.22 -11.83 -16.02
C GLY A 7 29.55 -12.23 -14.57
N ASN A 8 29.65 -11.27 -13.63
CA ASN A 8 29.88 -11.59 -12.22
C ASN A 8 28.57 -12.05 -11.57
N LEU A 9 28.64 -13.11 -10.76
CA LEU A 9 27.50 -13.59 -10.00
C LEU A 9 27.28 -12.70 -8.76
N CYS A 10 26.17 -11.97 -8.76
CA CYS A 10 25.76 -11.12 -7.65
C CYS A 10 24.68 -11.81 -6.80
N TYR A 11 24.75 -11.66 -5.48
CA TYR A 11 23.61 -11.97 -4.62
C TYR A 11 22.52 -10.92 -4.88
N CYS A 12 21.38 -11.37 -5.38
CA CYS A 12 20.24 -10.50 -5.61
C CYS A 12 19.21 -10.76 -4.53
N PHE A 13 18.88 -9.69 -3.82
CA PHE A 13 17.81 -9.64 -2.85
C PHE A 13 16.72 -8.76 -3.45
N THR A 14 15.46 -9.17 -3.33
CA THR A 14 14.33 -8.29 -3.62
C THR A 14 14.13 -7.44 -2.38
N PRO A 15 14.46 -6.14 -2.34
CA PRO A 15 14.21 -5.34 -1.14
C PRO A 15 12.72 -5.04 -0.97
N LEU A 16 12.23 -5.03 0.27
CA LEU A 16 10.93 -4.46 0.59
C LEU A 16 11.09 -2.95 0.78
N ALA A 17 10.95 -2.19 -0.31
CA ALA A 17 11.18 -0.74 -0.32
C ALA A 17 10.07 0.05 0.40
N GLY A 18 8.81 -0.40 0.30
CA GLY A 18 7.67 0.28 0.92
C GLY A 18 6.44 -0.61 0.91
N TYR A 19 5.56 -0.40 1.88
CA TYR A 19 4.27 -1.09 2.01
C TYR A 19 3.17 -0.05 2.23
N ILE A 20 2.34 0.16 1.21
CA ILE A 20 1.27 1.19 1.19
C ILE A 20 0.03 0.63 1.88
N VAL A 21 -0.26 1.10 3.10
CA VAL A 21 -1.37 0.62 3.92
C VAL A 21 -1.96 1.69 4.83
N ASP A 22 -3.24 1.52 5.15
CA ASP A 22 -3.91 2.25 6.24
C ASP A 22 -3.33 1.91 7.62
N THR A 23 -3.63 2.73 8.65
CA THR A 23 -3.03 2.56 9.99
C THR A 23 -3.34 1.21 10.63
N PRO A 24 -4.60 0.72 10.57
CA PRO A 24 -4.90 -0.61 11.10
C PRO A 24 -4.03 -1.70 10.48
N LYS A 25 -3.91 -1.74 9.14
CA LYS A 25 -3.07 -2.73 8.45
C LYS A 25 -1.59 -2.51 8.75
N ALA A 26 -1.12 -1.26 8.82
CA ALA A 26 0.26 -0.94 9.22
C ALA A 26 0.60 -1.52 10.61
N ALA A 27 -0.30 -1.35 11.59
CA ALA A 27 -0.12 -1.95 12.91
C ALA A 27 -0.08 -3.48 12.87
N MET A 28 -0.91 -4.12 12.03
CA MET A 28 -0.88 -5.57 11.85
C MET A 28 0.42 -6.05 11.22
N LEU A 29 0.91 -5.38 10.17
CA LEU A 29 2.18 -5.72 9.49
C LEU A 29 3.38 -5.53 10.41
N ALA A 30 3.36 -4.48 11.23
CA ALA A 30 4.33 -4.26 12.28
C ALA A 30 4.11 -5.15 13.52
N CYS A 31 3.14 -6.08 13.51
CA CYS A 31 2.87 -7.00 14.61
C CYS A 31 2.56 -6.33 15.96
N ILE A 32 1.84 -5.21 15.94
CA ILE A 32 1.59 -4.36 17.11
C ILE A 32 0.13 -4.41 17.52
N GLY A 33 -0.10 -4.40 18.83
CA GLY A 33 -1.40 -4.20 19.44
C GLY A 33 -1.96 -2.80 19.17
N GLY A 34 -3.27 -2.64 19.39
CA GLY A 34 -3.93 -1.36 19.22
C GLY A 34 -3.39 -0.29 20.18
N LYS A 35 -3.48 0.98 19.76
CA LYS A 35 -3.03 2.17 20.52
C LYS A 35 -1.51 2.38 20.62
N SER A 36 -0.75 1.79 19.70
CA SER A 36 0.69 1.98 19.57
C SER A 36 1.03 2.38 18.14
N SER A 37 2.15 3.07 17.94
CA SER A 37 2.60 3.47 16.61
C SER A 37 3.18 2.28 15.82
N PRO A 38 2.88 2.15 14.51
CA PRO A 38 3.51 1.18 13.61
C PRO A 38 5.00 1.42 13.37
N ILE A 39 5.47 2.65 13.56
CA ILE A 39 6.80 3.09 13.14
C ILE A 39 7.75 3.42 14.30
N THR A 40 7.23 3.66 15.49
CA THR A 40 7.98 4.04 16.70
C THR A 40 7.48 3.29 17.94
N MET A 41 8.21 3.41 19.04
CA MET A 41 7.88 2.77 20.32
C MET A 41 6.80 3.51 21.13
N VAL A 42 6.20 4.56 20.58
CA VAL A 42 5.27 5.44 21.29
C VAL A 42 3.86 4.84 21.44
N MET A 43 3.18 5.26 22.51
CA MET A 43 1.78 4.94 22.80
C MET A 43 0.84 6.08 22.45
N PHE A 44 -0.44 5.79 22.26
CA PHE A 44 -1.42 6.76 21.77
C PHE A 44 -1.54 8.07 22.57
N LYS A 45 -1.18 8.05 23.86
CA LYS A 45 -1.19 9.24 24.71
C LYS A 45 -0.12 10.26 24.34
N GLN A 46 0.92 9.81 23.66
CA GLN A 46 2.11 10.56 23.29
C GLN A 46 2.14 10.86 21.77
N PHE A 47 1.10 10.48 21.02
CA PHE A 47 1.03 10.79 19.57
C PHE A 47 1.05 12.30 19.25
N GLY A 48 0.88 13.14 20.27
CA GLY A 48 0.97 14.59 20.14
C GLY A 48 2.35 15.14 20.44
N ASP A 49 3.34 14.34 20.82
CA ASP A 49 4.62 14.86 21.27
C ASP A 49 5.34 15.62 20.12
N PRO A 50 6.09 16.70 20.42
CA PRO A 50 6.67 17.59 19.41
C PRO A 50 7.95 17.05 18.78
N PHE A 51 8.26 15.77 18.98
CA PHE A 51 9.48 15.14 18.52
C PHE A 51 9.19 13.69 18.10
N ARG A 52 10.08 13.14 17.27
CA ARG A 52 10.01 11.74 16.88
C ARG A 52 10.51 10.83 18.01
N HIS A 53 9.70 9.85 18.40
CA HIS A 53 10.08 8.82 19.35
C HIS A 53 11.05 7.78 18.75
N GLU A 54 11.62 6.93 19.61
CA GLU A 54 12.53 5.86 19.20
C GLU A 54 11.89 4.97 18.11
N PRO A 55 12.58 4.75 16.97
CA PRO A 55 12.06 3.91 15.89
C PRO A 55 11.81 2.48 16.35
N ARG A 56 10.70 1.89 15.91
CA ARG A 56 10.38 0.48 16.16
C ARG A 56 11.12 -0.39 15.15
N THR A 57 12.39 -0.66 15.43
CA THR A 57 13.23 -1.42 14.50
C THR A 57 12.89 -2.92 14.51
N ALA A 58 13.16 -3.59 13.38
CA ALA A 58 13.05 -5.06 13.30
C ALA A 58 13.88 -5.74 14.39
N ALA A 59 15.09 -5.24 14.68
CA ALA A 59 15.95 -5.80 15.72
C ALA A 59 15.29 -5.72 17.11
N THR A 60 14.81 -4.54 17.51
CA THR A 60 14.12 -4.33 18.79
C THR A 60 12.93 -5.28 18.93
N MET A 61 12.14 -5.41 17.87
CA MET A 61 10.96 -6.27 17.85
C MET A 61 11.30 -7.76 17.95
N LEU A 62 12.33 -8.24 17.24
CA LEU A 62 12.74 -9.63 17.31
C LEU A 62 13.32 -9.99 18.69
N VAL A 63 14.02 -9.06 19.34
CA VAL A 63 14.46 -9.23 20.73
C VAL A 63 13.25 -9.38 21.65
N GLN A 64 12.25 -8.50 21.55
CA GLN A 64 11.03 -8.60 22.36
C GLN A 64 10.29 -9.93 22.14
N LEU A 65 10.16 -10.37 20.89
CA LEU A 65 9.56 -11.66 20.56
C LEU A 65 10.35 -12.84 21.12
N SER A 66 11.69 -12.79 21.10
CA SER A 66 12.53 -13.83 21.70
C SER A 66 12.30 -13.96 23.21
N VAL A 67 12.08 -12.84 23.91
CA VAL A 67 11.74 -12.82 25.34
C VAL A 67 10.37 -13.46 25.56
N VAL A 68 9.37 -13.14 24.76
CA VAL A 68 8.02 -13.75 24.85
C VAL A 68 8.11 -15.26 24.63
N LYS A 69 8.79 -15.70 23.55
CA LYS A 69 8.99 -17.12 23.21
C LYS A 69 9.75 -17.91 24.27
N SER A 70 10.62 -17.26 25.04
CA SER A 70 11.35 -17.91 26.14
C SER A 70 10.46 -18.23 27.35
N LYS A 71 9.31 -17.55 27.47
CA LYS A 71 8.38 -17.71 28.61
C LYS A 71 7.17 -18.56 28.27
N VAL A 72 6.69 -18.46 27.04
CA VAL A 72 5.45 -19.11 26.60
C VAL A 72 5.65 -19.74 25.23
N ASP A 73 5.20 -20.99 25.09
CA ASP A 73 5.16 -21.70 23.82
C ASP A 73 4.18 -20.98 22.85
N PRO A 74 4.63 -20.56 21.64
CA PRO A 74 3.75 -20.01 20.61
C PRO A 74 2.53 -20.87 20.25
N ALA A 75 2.57 -22.18 20.52
CA ALA A 75 1.43 -23.08 20.33
C ALA A 75 0.27 -22.79 21.32
N ASP A 76 0.55 -22.21 22.49
CA ASP A 76 -0.47 -21.70 23.41
C ASP A 76 -0.83 -20.25 23.03
N LEU A 77 -1.72 -20.12 22.04
CA LEU A 77 -2.12 -18.82 21.48
C LEU A 77 -2.62 -17.83 22.53
N GLN A 78 -3.35 -18.31 23.55
CA GLN A 78 -3.94 -17.43 24.56
C GLN A 78 -2.86 -16.91 25.51
N ALA A 79 -2.00 -17.79 26.03
CA ALA A 79 -0.92 -17.39 26.91
C ALA A 79 0.12 -16.54 26.14
N PHE A 80 0.43 -16.90 24.89
CA PHE A 80 1.39 -16.17 24.07
C PHE A 80 0.90 -14.75 23.77
N PHE A 81 -0.39 -14.60 23.43
CA PHE A 81 -0.99 -13.29 23.21
C PHE A 81 -0.95 -12.43 24.49
N CYS A 82 -1.26 -12.99 25.66
CA CYS A 82 -1.18 -12.27 26.93
C CYS A 82 0.25 -11.81 27.26
N GLU A 83 1.26 -12.66 27.07
CA GLU A 83 2.66 -12.27 27.30
C GLU A 83 3.14 -11.24 26.26
N ALA A 84 2.76 -11.40 24.98
CA ALA A 84 3.09 -10.46 23.90
C ALA A 84 2.53 -9.05 24.15
N GLN A 85 1.36 -8.94 24.79
CA GLN A 85 0.77 -7.65 25.16
C GLN A 85 1.63 -6.83 26.13
N CYS A 86 2.49 -7.48 26.94
CA CYS A 86 3.43 -6.77 27.82
C CYS A 86 4.44 -5.92 27.02
N PHE A 87 4.65 -6.25 25.75
CA PHE A 87 5.49 -5.52 24.81
C PHE A 87 4.68 -4.74 23.76
N HIS A 88 3.35 -4.67 23.94
CA HIS A 88 2.40 -4.11 22.98
C HIS A 88 2.42 -4.80 21.61
N LEU A 89 2.77 -6.08 21.55
CA LEU A 89 2.73 -6.89 20.34
C LEU A 89 1.34 -7.52 20.19
N ASN A 90 0.96 -7.87 18.95
CA ASN A 90 -0.35 -8.47 18.66
C ASN A 90 -0.39 -10.00 18.76
N GLY A 91 0.66 -10.63 19.29
CA GLY A 91 0.76 -12.09 19.44
C GLY A 91 1.25 -12.85 18.20
N VAL A 92 1.70 -12.16 17.15
CA VAL A 92 2.40 -12.81 16.04
C VAL A 92 3.80 -13.23 16.50
N SER A 93 4.08 -14.54 16.52
CA SER A 93 5.35 -15.07 17.01
C SER A 93 6.52 -14.83 16.05
N ASP A 94 6.26 -14.88 14.75
CA ASP A 94 7.25 -14.65 13.70
C ASP A 94 6.64 -13.73 12.64
N PRO A 95 7.02 -12.44 12.64
CA PRO A 95 6.57 -11.49 11.64
C PRO A 95 7.04 -11.91 10.24
N PHE A 96 6.26 -11.68 9.18
CA PHE A 96 6.65 -12.10 7.82
C PHE A 96 8.00 -11.51 7.35
N TRP A 97 8.42 -10.38 7.93
CA TRP A 97 9.67 -9.68 7.61
C TRP A 97 10.87 -10.17 8.46
N HIS A 98 10.70 -11.09 9.42
CA HIS A 98 11.78 -11.52 10.32
C HIS A 98 12.99 -12.11 9.59
N ASN A 99 12.76 -12.78 8.46
CA ASN A 99 13.78 -13.42 7.63
C ASN A 99 13.94 -12.72 6.27
N PHE A 100 13.33 -11.55 6.11
CA PHE A 100 13.44 -10.76 4.90
C PHE A 100 14.61 -9.79 5.06
N PRO A 101 15.72 -9.97 4.33
CA PRO A 101 16.90 -9.13 4.48
C PRO A 101 16.58 -7.64 4.32
N LEU A 102 17.17 -6.82 5.20
CA LEU A 102 17.02 -5.36 5.19
C LEU A 102 15.57 -4.85 5.39
N SER A 103 14.63 -5.72 5.78
CA SER A 103 13.24 -5.32 6.04
C SER A 103 13.08 -4.84 7.47
N CYS A 104 12.65 -3.60 7.64
CA CYS A 104 12.40 -2.98 8.93
C CYS A 104 11.04 -2.26 8.92
N PRO A 105 10.09 -2.59 9.82
CA PRO A 105 8.77 -1.95 9.85
C PRO A 105 8.84 -0.42 9.93
N SER A 106 9.74 0.13 10.73
CA SER A 106 9.93 1.59 10.85
C SER A 106 10.49 2.25 9.58
N ILE A 107 10.87 1.47 8.57
CA ILE A 107 11.39 1.94 7.27
C ILE A 107 10.40 1.64 6.15
N PHE A 108 9.90 0.41 6.01
CA PHE A 108 9.03 0.07 4.87
C PHE A 108 7.56 0.48 5.10
N ILE A 109 7.12 0.66 6.35
CA ILE A 109 5.77 1.18 6.62
C ILE A 109 5.82 2.68 6.44
N MET A 110 5.38 3.12 5.27
CA MET A 110 5.34 4.54 4.97
C MET A 110 4.11 5.21 5.58
N PRO A 111 4.26 6.43 6.13
CA PRO A 111 3.14 7.32 6.34
C PRO A 111 2.48 7.62 4.99
N GLU A 112 1.52 6.78 4.64
CA GLU A 112 0.70 6.87 3.44
C GLU A 112 0.02 8.25 3.34
N LEU A 113 0.36 9.00 2.29
CA LEU A 113 -0.10 10.38 2.17
C LEU A 113 -1.62 10.43 2.09
N LEU A 114 -2.31 9.66 1.25
CA LEU A 114 -3.78 9.69 1.04
C LEU A 114 -4.61 9.69 2.31
N HIS A 115 -4.42 8.71 3.18
CA HIS A 115 -5.22 8.57 4.37
C HIS A 115 -4.73 9.48 5.50
N TYR A 116 -3.45 9.86 5.54
CA TYR A 116 -2.88 10.69 6.62
C TYR A 116 -2.96 12.18 6.34
N ILE A 117 -2.59 12.59 5.14
CA ILE A 117 -2.40 13.98 4.70
C ILE A 117 -3.31 14.35 3.51
N HIS A 118 -3.66 13.40 2.67
CA HIS A 118 -4.09 13.57 1.28
C HIS A 118 -5.49 12.98 1.10
N LYS A 119 -6.44 13.33 1.98
CA LYS A 119 -7.85 13.29 1.53
C LYS A 119 -8.07 14.40 0.47
N GLU A 120 -7.04 14.86 -0.23
CA GLU A 120 -6.69 16.27 -0.45
C GLU A 120 -5.54 16.33 -1.46
N SER A 121 -5.83 16.81 -2.67
CA SER A 121 -4.94 17.20 -3.78
C SER A 121 -4.74 16.16 -4.89
N TRP A 122 -4.87 16.61 -6.15
CA TRP A 122 -4.70 15.89 -7.41
C TRP A 122 -5.80 14.93 -7.83
N ASP A 123 -6.92 15.52 -8.22
CA ASP A 123 -7.28 15.46 -9.63
C ASP A 123 -7.96 16.80 -9.94
N HIS A 124 -8.15 17.15 -11.21
CA HIS A 124 -8.81 18.36 -11.72
C HIS A 124 -7.85 19.47 -12.16
N ASP A 125 -7.73 19.54 -13.49
CA ASP A 125 -7.64 20.75 -14.28
C ASP A 125 -8.24 21.95 -13.50
N PRO A 126 -7.52 23.08 -13.32
CA PRO A 126 -8.07 24.26 -12.66
C PRO A 126 -9.29 24.74 -13.43
N THR A 127 -10.45 24.18 -13.09
CA THR A 127 -11.71 24.73 -13.54
C THR A 127 -11.81 26.06 -12.83
N ALA A 128 -11.60 27.14 -13.58
CA ALA A 128 -11.62 28.50 -13.06
C ALA A 128 -12.90 28.73 -12.25
N GLY A 129 -12.80 28.71 -10.92
CA GLY A 129 -13.94 28.88 -10.04
C GLY A 129 -13.70 28.39 -8.62
N LEU A 130 -13.69 29.32 -7.67
CA LEU A 130 -13.73 29.04 -6.24
C LEU A 130 -15.12 28.48 -5.88
N ARG A 131 -15.19 27.36 -5.12
CA ARG A 131 -16.46 26.71 -4.79
C ARG A 131 -17.23 27.52 -3.74
N HIS A 132 -18.47 27.89 -4.07
CA HIS A 132 -19.38 28.53 -3.12
C HIS A 132 -20.12 27.50 -2.25
N PHE A 133 -20.01 27.60 -0.92
CA PHE A 133 -20.73 26.76 0.03
C PHE A 133 -22.06 27.41 0.43
N LYS A 134 -23.17 26.95 -0.17
CA LYS A 134 -24.52 27.52 0.04
C LYS A 134 -25.00 27.47 1.50
N GLU A 135 -24.56 26.47 2.28
CA GLU A 135 -25.09 26.21 3.64
C GLU A 135 -24.00 26.17 4.74
N ASP A 136 -22.86 26.82 4.50
CA ASP A 136 -21.65 26.82 5.32
C ASP A 136 -20.88 25.48 5.39
N ILE A 137 -19.58 25.59 5.66
CA ILE A 137 -18.68 24.42 5.82
C ILE A 137 -19.08 23.57 7.04
N SER A 138 -19.72 24.18 8.04
CA SER A 138 -20.10 23.53 9.30
C SER A 138 -21.19 22.46 9.16
N LYS A 139 -21.96 22.46 8.07
CA LYS A 139 -23.05 21.49 7.82
C LYS A 139 -22.63 20.28 6.97
N LEU A 140 -21.35 20.19 6.59
CA LEU A 140 -20.84 19.08 5.80
C LEU A 140 -20.74 17.81 6.66
N ASN A 141 -21.60 16.83 6.41
CA ASN A 141 -21.63 15.55 7.16
C ASN A 141 -20.68 14.49 6.58
N GLN A 142 -20.49 14.49 5.26
CA GLN A 142 -19.54 13.66 4.55
C GLN A 142 -18.84 14.52 3.50
N VAL A 143 -17.56 14.72 3.69
CA VAL A 143 -16.74 15.63 2.90
C VAL A 143 -15.91 14.77 1.94
N THR A 144 -16.15 14.92 0.63
CA THR A 144 -15.31 14.28 -0.41
C THR A 144 -13.94 14.95 -0.43
N GLY A 145 -12.96 14.29 -1.05
CA GLY A 145 -11.61 14.84 -1.04
C GLY A 145 -11.49 16.20 -1.73
N ARG A 146 -12.23 16.39 -2.83
CA ARG A 146 -12.37 17.68 -3.49
C ARG A 146 -12.84 18.80 -2.54
N VAL A 147 -13.83 18.51 -1.70
CA VAL A 147 -14.35 19.52 -0.76
C VAL A 147 -13.32 19.89 0.30
N HIS A 148 -12.52 18.92 0.75
CA HIS A 148 -11.41 19.19 1.64
C HIS A 148 -10.36 20.12 0.99
N CYS A 149 -9.99 19.89 -0.27
CA CYS A 149 -9.08 20.78 -1.02
C CYS A 149 -9.59 22.21 -1.06
N ASP A 150 -10.85 22.38 -1.47
CA ASP A 150 -11.48 23.70 -1.56
C ASP A 150 -11.39 24.42 -0.21
N VAL A 151 -11.71 23.73 0.90
CA VAL A 151 -11.61 24.30 2.25
C VAL A 151 -10.17 24.68 2.60
N GLN A 152 -9.17 23.86 2.28
CA GLN A 152 -7.77 24.16 2.56
C GLN A 152 -7.29 25.44 1.86
N TYR A 153 -7.70 25.67 0.61
CA TYR A 153 -7.36 26.89 -0.13
C TYR A 153 -7.88 28.16 0.56
N TYR A 154 -9.07 28.13 1.15
CA TYR A 154 -9.64 29.30 1.84
C TYR A 154 -9.19 29.44 3.29
N LEU A 155 -8.84 28.33 3.94
CA LEU A 155 -8.77 28.26 5.41
C LEU A 155 -7.86 29.34 5.99
N VAL A 156 -6.61 29.42 5.52
CA VAL A 156 -5.63 30.39 6.03
C VAL A 156 -6.09 31.83 5.77
N GLY A 157 -6.62 32.11 4.58
CA GLY A 157 -7.12 33.45 4.23
C GLY A 157 -8.32 33.89 5.08
N ILE A 158 -9.24 32.98 5.39
CA ILE A 158 -10.41 33.25 6.24
C ILE A 158 -9.99 33.53 7.68
N ILE A 159 -9.11 32.69 8.23
CA ILE A 159 -8.73 32.79 9.65
C ILE A 159 -7.76 33.93 9.91
N ALA A 160 -6.96 34.36 8.91
CA ALA A 160 -5.95 35.40 9.09
C ALA A 160 -6.51 36.73 9.64
N CYS A 161 -7.78 37.04 9.40
CA CYS A 161 -8.45 38.25 9.88
C CYS A 161 -9.39 38.02 11.07
N THR A 162 -9.60 36.77 11.50
CA THR A 162 -10.66 36.42 12.46
C THR A 162 -10.17 35.59 13.65
N ALA A 163 -9.10 34.81 13.47
CA ALA A 163 -8.51 33.99 14.52
C ALA A 163 -7.33 34.70 15.19
N PRO A 164 -6.99 34.33 16.44
CA PRO A 164 -5.74 34.74 17.08
C PRO A 164 -4.53 34.44 16.19
N SER A 165 -3.48 35.25 16.33
CA SER A 165 -2.28 35.15 15.49
C SER A 165 -1.58 33.80 15.63
N GLU A 166 -1.60 33.23 16.82
CA GLU A 166 -0.98 31.96 17.21
C GLU A 166 -1.77 30.77 16.66
N VAL A 167 -3.11 30.86 16.67
CA VAL A 167 -3.99 29.87 16.01
C VAL A 167 -3.77 29.90 14.51
N THR A 168 -3.67 31.10 13.93
CA THR A 168 -3.36 31.27 12.50
C THR A 168 -1.99 30.69 12.17
N ALA A 169 -0.97 30.92 13.00
CA ALA A 169 0.37 30.35 12.85
C ALA A 169 0.36 28.82 12.89
N ALA A 170 -0.37 28.21 13.84
CA ALA A 170 -0.51 26.76 13.93
C ALA A 170 -1.11 26.17 12.65
N ILE A 171 -2.25 26.72 12.18
CA ILE A 171 -2.92 26.21 10.99
C ILE A 171 -2.07 26.45 9.73
N ARG A 172 -1.45 27.62 9.60
CA ARG A 172 -0.53 27.93 8.48
C ARG A 172 0.64 26.96 8.44
N ALA A 173 1.26 26.68 9.58
CA ALA A 173 2.38 25.75 9.69
C ALA A 173 1.99 24.32 9.31
N LEU A 174 0.80 23.87 9.72
CA LEU A 174 0.27 22.56 9.31
C LEU A 174 0.01 22.49 7.80
N MET A 175 -0.56 23.54 7.20
CA MET A 175 -0.75 23.63 5.74
C MET A 175 0.57 23.66 4.98
N ASP A 176 1.57 24.41 5.46
CA ASP A 176 2.90 24.47 4.86
C ASP A 176 3.59 23.10 4.92
N PHE A 177 3.47 22.37 6.03
CA PHE A 177 3.92 20.99 6.11
C PHE A 177 3.24 20.10 5.06
N GLN A 178 1.91 20.12 5.00
CA GLN A 178 1.12 19.30 4.08
C GLN A 178 1.45 19.57 2.61
N TYR A 179 1.64 20.83 2.24
CA TYR A 179 1.98 21.21 0.87
C TYR A 179 3.39 20.76 0.49
N ARG A 180 4.37 20.95 1.39
CA ARG A 180 5.78 20.60 1.10
C ARG A 180 6.03 19.11 0.94
N VAL A 181 5.36 18.27 1.73
CA VAL A 181 5.50 16.80 1.61
C VAL A 181 4.90 16.25 0.31
N GLN A 182 4.16 17.06 -0.45
CA GLN A 182 3.60 16.66 -1.75
C GLN A 182 4.52 17.03 -2.93
N ALA A 183 5.68 17.64 -2.68
CA ALA A 183 6.60 18.01 -3.75
C ALA A 183 7.13 16.77 -4.49
N TYR A 184 7.07 16.79 -5.83
CA TYR A 184 7.64 15.75 -6.70
C TYR A 184 9.17 15.63 -6.58
N ARG A 185 9.83 16.66 -6.04
CA ARG A 185 11.27 16.69 -5.79
C ARG A 185 11.52 17.28 -4.41
N ILE A 186 12.16 16.52 -3.54
CA ILE A 186 12.49 16.94 -2.18
C ILE A 186 14.01 16.88 -2.03
N SER A 187 14.64 18.06 -1.92
CA SER A 187 16.06 18.21 -1.56
C SER A 187 16.25 18.25 -0.05
N ASP A 188 17.50 18.18 0.44
CA ASP A 188 17.79 18.33 1.88
C ASP A 188 17.23 19.63 2.47
N ASN A 189 17.29 20.74 1.72
CA ASN A 189 16.67 22.00 2.14
C ASN A 189 15.14 21.85 2.32
N ASN A 190 14.48 21.13 1.42
CA ASN A 190 13.05 20.85 1.57
C ASN A 190 12.77 19.98 2.81
N ILE A 191 13.61 18.98 3.11
CA ILE A 191 13.49 18.17 4.34
C ILE A 191 13.59 19.04 5.59
N HIS A 192 14.51 20.01 5.61
CA HIS A 192 14.62 20.99 6.69
C HIS A 192 13.36 21.84 6.83
N LEU A 193 12.81 22.34 5.73
CA LEU A 193 11.58 23.14 5.74
C LEU A 193 10.35 22.33 6.17
N ILE A 194 10.23 21.08 5.74
CA ILE A 194 9.18 20.14 6.20
C ILE A 194 9.28 19.96 7.72
N SER A 195 10.48 19.70 8.24
CA SER A 195 10.70 19.50 9.68
C SER A 195 10.41 20.78 10.48
N ALA A 196 10.79 21.94 9.95
CA ALA A 196 10.54 23.25 10.55
C ALA A 196 9.05 23.58 10.61
N ALA A 197 8.30 23.33 9.53
CA ALA A 197 6.85 23.54 9.48
C ALA A 197 6.11 22.67 10.51
N LEU A 198 6.50 21.38 10.63
CA LEU A 198 5.92 20.51 11.66
C LEU A 198 6.25 21.01 13.07
N SER A 199 7.49 21.44 13.30
CA SER A 199 7.92 21.99 14.59
C SER A 199 7.16 23.27 14.95
N GLU A 200 6.94 24.17 14.00
CA GLU A 200 6.14 25.39 14.17
C GLU A 200 4.68 25.06 14.52
N PHE A 201 4.08 24.06 13.86
CA PHE A 201 2.76 23.57 14.24
C PHE A 201 2.73 23.07 15.69
N HIS A 202 3.69 22.23 16.07
CA HIS A 202 3.76 21.70 17.44
C HIS A 202 3.98 22.78 18.50
N ALA A 203 4.70 23.86 18.19
CA ALA A 203 4.90 24.99 19.09
C ALA A 203 3.62 25.79 19.33
N ASN A 204 2.70 25.83 18.37
CA ASN A 204 1.51 26.69 18.43
C ASN A 204 0.19 25.92 18.64
N LYS A 205 0.14 24.61 18.41
CA LYS A 205 -1.11 23.84 18.38
C LYS A 205 -1.93 23.92 19.66
N ASP A 206 -1.31 24.05 20.83
CA ASP A 206 -2.06 24.06 22.10
C ASP A 206 -2.93 25.32 22.24
N THR A 207 -2.57 26.41 21.56
CA THR A 207 -3.41 27.61 21.45
C THR A 207 -4.76 27.33 20.79
N ILE A 208 -4.87 26.30 19.94
CA ILE A 208 -6.14 25.85 19.36
C ILE A 208 -7.07 25.33 20.45
N ILE A 209 -6.52 24.64 21.46
CA ILE A 209 -7.30 24.14 22.61
C ILE A 209 -7.70 25.30 23.52
N GLU A 210 -6.75 26.20 23.82
CA GLU A 210 -6.97 27.38 24.66
C GLU A 210 -8.11 28.26 24.13
N HIS A 211 -8.19 28.43 22.81
CA HIS A 211 -9.26 29.19 22.15
C HIS A 211 -10.51 28.36 21.83
N GLY A 212 -10.60 27.13 22.35
CA GLY A 212 -11.80 26.29 22.23
C GLY A 212 -12.04 25.68 20.85
N GLY A 213 -11.05 25.67 19.97
CA GLY A 213 -11.14 25.11 18.61
C GLY A 213 -11.21 23.59 18.56
N ARG A 214 -10.80 22.89 19.63
CA ARG A 214 -10.73 21.43 19.67
C ARG A 214 -11.90 20.80 20.45
N LEU A 215 -13.00 20.56 19.73
CA LEU A 215 -14.25 20.05 20.29
C LEU A 215 -14.61 18.65 19.78
N GLY A 216 -15.11 17.81 20.68
CA GLY A 216 -15.70 16.51 20.38
C GLY A 216 -17.22 16.57 20.26
N LYS A 217 -17.84 15.39 20.21
CA LYS A 217 -19.31 15.24 20.17
C LYS A 217 -19.96 15.98 21.35
N GLY A 218 -20.96 16.81 21.06
CA GLY A 218 -21.66 17.62 22.06
C GLY A 218 -20.85 18.84 22.54
N LYS A 219 -19.92 19.36 21.73
CA LYS A 219 -19.07 20.52 22.05
C LYS A 219 -18.18 20.32 23.29
N LYS A 220 -17.88 19.07 23.64
CA LYS A 220 -16.97 18.76 24.75
C LYS A 220 -15.53 19.04 24.35
N VAL A 221 -14.81 19.85 25.12
CA VAL A 221 -13.40 20.14 24.85
C VAL A 221 -12.55 18.87 24.94
N ILE A 222 -11.66 18.66 23.97
CA ILE A 222 -10.69 17.57 23.95
C ILE A 222 -9.31 18.15 24.25
N ASN A 223 -8.85 17.99 25.49
CA ASN A 223 -7.59 18.57 25.98
C ASN A 223 -6.35 17.70 25.66
N ASN A 224 -6.33 17.01 24.52
CA ASN A 224 -5.21 16.15 24.14
C ASN A 224 -5.02 16.02 22.64
N TRP A 225 -3.81 15.68 22.24
CA TRP A 225 -3.40 15.46 20.85
C TRP A 225 -3.15 13.98 20.54
N HIS A 226 -4.01 13.08 21.04
CA HIS A 226 -3.92 11.63 20.78
C HIS A 226 -4.36 11.27 19.34
N ILE A 227 -3.78 11.94 18.35
CA ILE A 227 -4.11 11.79 16.92
C ILE A 227 -2.99 10.96 16.28
N PRO A 228 -3.26 9.71 15.83
CA PRO A 228 -2.25 8.88 15.19
C PRO A 228 -1.54 9.56 14.01
N LYS A 229 -2.25 10.39 13.25
CA LYS A 229 -1.68 11.13 12.12
C LYS A 229 -0.53 12.06 12.53
N LEU A 230 -0.57 12.67 13.71
CA LEU A 230 0.49 13.55 14.19
C LEU A 230 1.77 12.77 14.47
N GLU A 231 1.66 11.58 15.05
CA GLU A 231 2.81 10.68 15.21
C GLU A 231 3.37 10.24 13.87
N LEU A 232 2.51 9.90 12.91
CA LEU A 232 2.96 9.46 11.59
C LEU A 232 3.63 10.58 10.79
N MET A 233 3.23 11.84 10.99
CA MET A 233 3.90 13.00 10.38
C MET A 233 5.37 13.13 10.80
N GLN A 234 5.72 12.75 12.04
CA GLN A 234 7.11 12.72 12.52
C GLN A 234 7.99 11.72 11.76
N GLY A 235 7.38 10.74 11.07
CA GLY A 235 8.07 9.74 10.26
C GLY A 235 8.46 10.20 8.85
N ILE A 236 7.88 11.28 8.33
CA ILE A 236 8.00 11.65 6.91
C ILE A 236 9.38 12.19 6.54
N ALA A 237 9.88 13.21 7.25
CA ALA A 237 11.20 13.78 6.95
C ALA A 237 12.34 12.74 7.01
N PRO A 238 12.39 11.86 8.02
CA PRO A 238 13.38 10.77 8.05
C PRO A 238 13.17 9.71 6.96
N SER A 239 11.93 9.42 6.55
CA SER A 239 11.68 8.37 5.57
C SER A 239 12.09 8.76 4.16
N ILE A 240 12.03 10.05 3.81
CA ILE A 240 12.40 10.55 2.48
C ILE A 240 13.82 10.13 2.08
N LYS A 241 14.75 10.08 3.04
CA LYS A 241 16.13 9.65 2.81
C LYS A 241 16.29 8.15 2.54
N HIS A 242 15.34 7.33 2.99
CA HIS A 242 15.40 5.88 2.90
C HIS A 242 14.63 5.33 1.71
N VAL A 243 13.47 5.93 1.42
CA VAL A 243 12.55 5.38 0.43
C VAL A 243 12.18 6.38 -0.67
N GLY A 244 12.68 7.61 -0.62
CA GLY A 244 12.39 8.67 -1.60
C GLY A 244 11.15 9.51 -1.27
N VAL A 245 10.70 10.31 -2.23
CA VAL A 245 9.58 11.26 -2.09
C VAL A 245 8.28 10.55 -1.70
N THR A 246 7.43 11.20 -0.92
CA THR A 246 6.23 10.58 -0.34
C THR A 246 5.12 10.33 -1.37
N ILE A 247 5.07 11.10 -2.47
CA ILE A 247 4.03 10.94 -3.53
C ILE A 247 4.07 9.58 -4.23
N GLN A 248 5.24 8.94 -4.35
CA GLN A 248 5.35 7.62 -4.98
C GLN A 248 4.70 6.50 -4.14
N TRP A 249 4.40 6.78 -2.87
CA TRP A 249 3.82 5.82 -1.91
C TRP A 249 2.36 6.13 -1.58
N THR A 250 1.68 6.94 -2.42
CA THR A 250 0.26 7.25 -2.27
C THR A 250 -0.61 6.05 -2.61
N ALA A 251 -1.72 5.88 -1.88
CA ALA A 251 -2.76 4.92 -2.20
C ALA A 251 -3.64 5.37 -3.38
N ASP A 252 -3.45 6.59 -3.90
CA ASP A 252 -4.28 7.19 -4.93
C ASP A 252 -4.40 6.31 -6.18
N THR A 253 -3.27 5.82 -6.71
CA THR A 253 -3.27 4.91 -7.87
C THR A 253 -4.11 3.66 -7.61
N THR A 254 -4.08 3.12 -6.40
CA THR A 254 -4.89 1.95 -6.03
C THR A 254 -6.36 2.29 -5.83
N GLU A 255 -6.70 3.50 -5.38
CA GLU A 255 -8.09 3.97 -5.27
C GLU A 255 -8.68 4.23 -6.65
N HIS A 256 -7.94 4.87 -7.56
CA HIS A 256 -8.32 5.04 -8.96
C HIS A 256 -8.53 3.69 -9.66
N ALA A 257 -7.61 2.75 -9.47
CA ALA A 257 -7.78 1.37 -9.96
C ALA A 257 -9.03 0.71 -9.34
N HIS A 258 -9.33 0.92 -8.06
CA HIS A 258 -10.56 0.40 -7.47
C HIS A 258 -11.83 1.03 -8.09
N VAL A 259 -11.76 2.26 -8.58
CA VAL A 259 -12.88 2.84 -9.36
C VAL A 259 -13.02 2.14 -10.71
N SER A 260 -11.96 2.09 -11.52
CA SER A 260 -11.99 1.52 -12.88
C SER A 260 -12.20 0.01 -12.89
N GLU A 261 -11.53 -0.71 -12.01
CA GLU A 261 -11.48 -2.17 -12.03
C GLU A 261 -12.60 -2.82 -11.19
N ILE A 262 -13.17 -2.12 -10.21
CA ILE A 262 -14.18 -2.69 -9.31
C ILE A 262 -15.51 -1.95 -9.39
N LYS A 263 -15.54 -0.64 -9.11
CA LYS A 263 -16.81 0.11 -9.02
C LYS A 263 -17.52 0.23 -10.36
N THR A 264 -16.80 0.59 -11.44
CA THR A 264 -17.38 0.74 -12.78
C THR A 264 -17.93 -0.59 -13.33
N PRO A 265 -17.18 -1.71 -13.26
CA PRO A 265 -17.70 -3.03 -13.64
C PRO A 265 -18.91 -3.43 -12.80
N ALA A 266 -18.82 -3.28 -11.47
CA ALA A 266 -19.93 -3.59 -10.57
C ALA A 266 -21.21 -2.81 -10.93
N GLY A 267 -21.09 -1.49 -11.18
CA GLY A 267 -22.22 -0.64 -11.57
C GLY A 267 -22.78 -0.95 -12.97
N SER A 268 -21.99 -1.55 -13.85
CA SER A 268 -22.38 -1.98 -15.20
C SER A 268 -23.05 -3.37 -15.23
N THR A 269 -23.18 -4.01 -14.07
CA THR A 269 -23.71 -5.37 -13.94
C THR A 269 -25.04 -5.39 -13.18
N ASN A 270 -25.64 -6.56 -12.98
CA ASN A 270 -26.95 -6.66 -12.32
C ASN A 270 -26.87 -6.58 -10.78
N ASN A 271 -25.74 -6.13 -10.22
CA ASN A 271 -25.50 -5.97 -8.78
C ASN A 271 -25.66 -7.25 -7.95
N ASN A 272 -25.45 -8.42 -8.57
CA ASN A 272 -25.53 -9.72 -7.89
C ASN A 272 -24.27 -10.54 -8.20
N ASN A 273 -23.74 -11.31 -7.25
CA ASN A 273 -22.47 -12.05 -7.45
C ASN A 273 -21.38 -11.17 -8.07
N TYR A 274 -21.06 -10.05 -7.42
CA TYR A 274 -20.15 -9.02 -7.93
C TYR A 274 -18.84 -9.59 -8.47
N ASP A 275 -18.15 -10.44 -7.72
CA ASP A 275 -16.77 -10.85 -8.07
C ASP A 275 -16.70 -11.59 -9.42
N PRO A 276 -17.49 -12.65 -9.69
CA PRO A 276 -17.54 -13.25 -11.03
C PRO A 276 -17.93 -12.27 -12.14
N GLN A 277 -18.84 -11.33 -11.86
CA GLN A 277 -19.31 -10.39 -12.88
C GLN A 277 -18.28 -9.32 -13.21
N ILE A 278 -17.56 -8.82 -12.21
CA ILE A 278 -16.42 -7.93 -12.38
C ILE A 278 -15.34 -8.65 -13.19
N CYS A 279 -14.96 -9.88 -12.84
CA CYS A 279 -13.98 -10.65 -13.60
C CYS A 279 -14.39 -10.84 -15.07
N CYS A 280 -15.65 -11.22 -15.32
CA CYS A 280 -16.17 -11.35 -16.68
C CYS A 280 -16.18 -10.03 -17.45
N TYR A 281 -16.49 -8.90 -16.79
CA TYR A 281 -16.45 -7.58 -17.41
C TYR A 281 -15.02 -7.23 -17.82
N LEU A 282 -14.06 -7.40 -16.91
CA LEU A 282 -12.65 -7.09 -17.16
C LEU A 282 -12.06 -7.96 -18.29
N ASP A 283 -12.34 -9.27 -18.29
CA ASP A 283 -11.92 -10.18 -19.37
C ASP A 283 -12.50 -9.75 -20.74
N ARG A 284 -13.74 -9.27 -20.76
CA ARG A 284 -14.35 -8.74 -22.00
C ARG A 284 -13.71 -7.43 -22.43
N ALA A 285 -13.46 -6.52 -21.49
CA ALA A 285 -12.82 -5.23 -21.78
C ALA A 285 -11.40 -5.43 -22.33
N GLU A 286 -10.61 -6.31 -21.71
CA GLU A 286 -9.26 -6.66 -22.19
C GLU A 286 -9.29 -7.26 -23.60
N LYS A 287 -10.23 -8.18 -23.88
CA LYS A 287 -10.40 -8.76 -25.22
C LYS A 287 -10.80 -7.73 -26.27
N CYS A 288 -11.71 -6.81 -25.94
CA CYS A 288 -12.08 -5.73 -26.84
C CYS A 288 -10.89 -4.81 -27.12
N TRP A 289 -10.16 -4.39 -26.08
CA TRP A 289 -8.98 -3.55 -26.23
C TRP A 289 -7.88 -4.23 -27.06
N ALA A 290 -7.60 -5.52 -26.80
CA ALA A 290 -6.63 -6.28 -27.58
C ALA A 290 -7.03 -6.42 -29.05
N PHE A 291 -8.33 -6.58 -29.33
CA PHE A 291 -8.85 -6.60 -30.70
C PHE A 291 -8.68 -5.24 -31.39
N GLU A 292 -9.06 -4.14 -30.72
CA GLU A 292 -8.90 -2.77 -31.23
C GLU A 292 -7.43 -2.44 -31.52
N LEU A 293 -6.53 -2.77 -30.60
CA LEU A 293 -5.09 -2.58 -30.79
C LEU A 293 -4.56 -3.39 -31.98
N ALA A 294 -4.98 -4.64 -32.11
CA ALA A 294 -4.58 -5.49 -33.24
C ALA A 294 -5.10 -4.96 -34.58
N THR A 295 -6.31 -4.39 -34.63
CA THR A 295 -6.84 -3.76 -35.84
C THR A 295 -6.09 -2.47 -36.19
N LEU A 296 -5.76 -1.63 -35.21
CA LEU A 296 -5.01 -0.39 -35.42
C LEU A 296 -3.59 -0.66 -35.95
N LEU A 297 -2.89 -1.65 -35.39
CA LEU A 297 -1.56 -2.03 -35.85
C LEU A 297 -1.59 -2.53 -37.30
N ARG A 298 -2.60 -3.32 -37.68
CA ARG A 298 -2.74 -3.80 -39.07
C ARG A 298 -3.08 -2.68 -40.04
N GLU A 299 -3.93 -1.73 -39.64
CA GLU A 299 -4.22 -0.54 -40.46
C GLU A 299 -2.97 0.33 -40.68
N GLN A 300 -2.07 0.43 -39.69
CA GLN A 300 -0.79 1.13 -39.87
C GLN A 300 0.19 0.37 -40.77
N GLU A 301 0.29 -0.96 -40.63
CA GLU A 301 1.10 -1.80 -41.52
C GLU A 301 0.63 -1.64 -42.98
N ASP A 302 -0.67 -1.67 -43.23
CA ASP A 302 -1.25 -1.47 -44.57
C ASP A 302 -0.98 -0.06 -45.12
N GLN A 303 -1.02 0.98 -44.28
CA GLN A 303 -0.71 2.37 -44.69
C GLN A 303 0.79 2.59 -44.98
N THR A 304 1.69 1.99 -44.19
CA THR A 304 3.13 2.04 -44.45
C THR A 304 3.50 1.29 -45.74
N ALA A 305 2.88 0.14 -46.01
CA ALA A 305 3.06 -0.62 -47.25
C ALA A 305 2.58 0.14 -48.50
N LEU A 306 1.55 0.98 -48.38
CA LEU A 306 1.06 1.84 -49.47
C LEU A 306 1.90 3.10 -49.68
N SER A 307 2.67 3.55 -48.67
CA SER A 307 3.57 4.70 -48.77
C SER A 307 4.93 4.36 -49.39
N ASP A 308 5.37 3.11 -49.30
CA ASP A 308 6.63 2.62 -49.88
C ASP A 308 6.50 2.21 -51.35
N GLY A 309 5.27 2.06 -51.86
CA GLY A 309 4.98 1.68 -53.25
C GLY A 309 4.96 2.83 -54.27
N GLY A 310 5.38 4.05 -53.89
CA GLY A 310 5.12 5.25 -54.67
C GLY A 310 6.19 6.33 -54.59
N ARG A 311 7.43 6.04 -54.97
CA ARG A 311 8.37 7.08 -55.44
C ARG A 311 9.31 6.54 -56.52
N SER A 312 8.96 6.85 -57.76
CA SER A 312 9.77 6.74 -58.96
C SER A 312 10.98 7.68 -58.91
N GLU A 313 12.04 7.23 -59.59
CA GLU A 313 13.37 7.81 -59.75
C GLU A 313 13.38 9.24 -60.35
N ASP A 314 14.53 9.89 -60.20
CA ASP A 314 15.01 11.18 -60.76
C ASP A 314 14.78 12.46 -59.92
N ASP A 315 15.80 12.92 -59.17
CA ASP A 315 16.83 13.84 -59.71
C ASP A 315 17.94 14.14 -58.65
N GLN A 316 19.18 14.37 -59.12
CA GLN A 316 20.41 14.56 -58.34
C GLN A 316 20.49 15.93 -57.62
N SER A 317 21.06 15.97 -56.40
CA SER A 317 22.25 16.79 -56.05
C SER A 317 22.58 16.82 -54.55
N ASP A 318 23.83 16.45 -54.26
CA ASP A 318 24.82 16.99 -53.31
C ASP A 318 24.52 17.42 -51.85
N LEU A 319 25.21 16.70 -50.95
CA LEU A 319 26.06 17.18 -49.83
C LEU A 319 25.43 17.98 -48.67
N SER A 320 25.36 17.39 -47.48
CA SER A 320 26.39 17.51 -46.41
C SER A 320 25.82 17.25 -45.00
N ASP A 321 26.55 16.38 -44.31
CA ASP A 321 26.95 16.38 -42.89
C ASP A 321 25.95 16.15 -41.72
N ASP A 322 26.32 15.10 -40.97
CA ASP A 322 26.34 14.95 -39.51
C ASP A 322 25.00 14.83 -38.73
N GLU A 323 24.69 13.62 -38.23
CA GLU A 323 25.07 13.12 -36.89
C GLU A 323 24.31 11.81 -36.54
N ASP A 324 25.00 10.98 -35.75
CA ASP A 324 24.51 9.93 -34.84
C ASP A 324 23.78 8.68 -35.36
N ASN A 325 24.60 7.64 -35.52
CA ASN A 325 24.23 6.24 -35.64
C ASN A 325 23.85 5.65 -34.27
N ASP A 326 22.61 5.87 -33.83
CA ASP A 326 21.99 5.06 -32.78
C ASP A 326 21.22 3.90 -33.43
N ASN A 327 21.87 2.74 -33.46
CA ASN A 327 21.32 1.46 -33.88
C ASN A 327 20.29 0.96 -32.83
N ASP A 328 19.11 1.55 -32.84
CA ASP A 328 17.92 0.99 -32.19
C ASP A 328 17.47 -0.24 -32.98
N ASN A 329 17.98 -1.40 -32.56
CA ASN A 329 17.43 -2.69 -32.95
C ASN A 329 15.96 -2.77 -32.51
N ALA A 330 15.08 -2.41 -33.44
CA ALA A 330 13.64 -2.60 -33.36
C ALA A 330 13.32 -4.00 -32.84
N ALA A 331 12.58 -4.04 -31.72
CA ALA A 331 12.05 -5.25 -31.15
C ALA A 331 11.26 -6.01 -32.22
N GLN A 332 11.78 -7.17 -32.62
CA GLN A 332 11.09 -8.12 -33.49
C GLN A 332 9.71 -8.46 -32.90
N PRO A 333 8.63 -8.43 -33.68
CA PRO A 333 7.31 -8.82 -33.19
C PRO A 333 7.31 -10.30 -32.82
N PHE A 334 7.09 -10.61 -31.55
CA PHE A 334 6.87 -11.98 -31.10
C PHE A 334 5.57 -12.52 -31.71
N GLY A 335 5.68 -13.33 -32.76
CA GLY A 335 4.56 -14.08 -33.30
C GLY A 335 3.99 -15.10 -32.28
N PRO A 336 2.71 -15.47 -32.39
CA PRO A 336 2.07 -16.40 -31.46
C PRO A 336 2.65 -17.80 -31.66
N SER A 337 3.58 -18.19 -30.79
CA SER A 337 4.11 -19.54 -30.76
C SER A 337 3.08 -20.45 -30.07
N ASN A 338 2.36 -21.23 -30.90
CA ASN A 338 1.52 -22.37 -30.52
C ASN A 338 2.35 -23.54 -29.94
N LEU A 339 3.06 -23.30 -28.83
CA LEU A 339 3.60 -24.37 -28.00
C LEU A 339 2.56 -24.69 -26.92
N ALA A 340 1.77 -25.74 -27.13
CA ALA A 340 0.99 -26.36 -26.08
C ALA A 340 1.93 -26.72 -24.93
N ARG A 341 1.94 -25.89 -23.87
CA ARG A 341 2.85 -26.07 -22.73
C ARG A 341 2.39 -27.28 -21.90
N PRO A 342 3.30 -28.14 -21.43
CA PRO A 342 2.94 -29.28 -20.59
C PRO A 342 2.28 -28.82 -19.28
N SER A 343 1.14 -29.39 -18.91
CA SER A 343 0.51 -29.10 -17.61
C SER A 343 1.41 -29.62 -16.48
N THR A 344 1.83 -28.74 -15.57
CA THR A 344 2.68 -29.13 -14.45
C THR A 344 1.83 -29.81 -13.36
N ASN A 345 2.07 -31.10 -13.09
CA ASN A 345 1.37 -31.84 -12.04
C ASN A 345 2.14 -31.77 -10.72
N TYR A 346 1.74 -30.85 -9.85
CA TYR A 346 2.37 -30.61 -8.55
C TYR A 346 2.29 -31.80 -7.59
N PHE A 347 1.29 -32.67 -7.70
CA PHE A 347 1.16 -33.86 -6.85
C PHE A 347 2.22 -34.92 -7.21
N THR A 348 2.51 -35.10 -8.49
CA THR A 348 3.59 -35.99 -8.95
C THR A 348 4.96 -35.48 -8.52
N ILE A 349 5.18 -34.16 -8.58
CA ILE A 349 6.42 -33.52 -8.10
C ILE A 349 6.58 -33.71 -6.60
N SER A 350 5.50 -33.51 -5.81
CA SER A 350 5.50 -33.72 -4.36
C SER A 350 5.82 -35.16 -3.97
N ALA A 351 5.21 -36.14 -4.65
CA ALA A 351 5.50 -37.57 -4.43
C ALA A 351 6.97 -37.92 -4.73
N CYS A 352 7.54 -37.34 -5.79
CA CYS A 352 8.93 -37.53 -6.18
C CYS A 352 9.92 -36.89 -5.18
N LEU A 353 9.58 -35.72 -4.64
CA LEU A 353 10.38 -35.05 -3.60
C LEU A 353 10.32 -35.80 -2.26
N SER A 354 9.17 -36.38 -1.92
CA SER A 354 8.99 -37.18 -0.71
C SER A 354 9.80 -38.49 -0.71
N ALA A 355 10.18 -38.98 -1.90
CA ALA A 355 11.00 -40.18 -2.08
C ALA A 355 12.52 -39.90 -2.08
N LYS A 356 12.96 -38.65 -2.03
CA LYS A 356 14.38 -38.27 -2.06
C LYS A 356 14.99 -38.16 -0.66
N GLN A 357 16.28 -38.49 -0.54
CA GLN A 357 17.00 -38.52 0.73
C GLN A 357 17.17 -37.10 1.31
N ALA A 358 16.91 -36.95 2.62
CA ALA A 358 16.98 -35.66 3.33
C ALA A 358 18.37 -35.01 3.16
N GLY A 359 18.39 -33.75 2.70
CA GLY A 359 19.61 -32.97 2.48
C GLY A 359 19.94 -32.64 1.02
N THR A 360 19.28 -33.29 0.05
CA THR A 360 19.44 -32.98 -1.40
C THR A 360 18.42 -31.96 -1.94
N ILE A 361 17.47 -31.53 -1.12
CA ILE A 361 16.38 -30.64 -1.52
C ILE A 361 16.56 -29.29 -0.82
N PRO A 362 16.55 -28.15 -1.54
CA PRO A 362 16.63 -26.83 -0.93
C PRO A 362 15.46 -26.58 0.04
N SER A 363 15.78 -26.22 1.28
CA SER A 363 14.80 -25.78 2.28
C SER A 363 14.71 -24.26 2.33
N PRO A 364 13.51 -23.67 2.52
CA PRO A 364 12.22 -24.35 2.66
C PRO A 364 11.70 -24.86 1.31
N LEU A 365 10.92 -25.95 1.35
CA LEU A 365 10.17 -26.44 0.19
C LEU A 365 9.18 -25.34 -0.23
N ARG A 366 9.46 -24.66 -1.34
CA ARG A 366 8.54 -23.67 -1.93
C ARG A 366 8.02 -24.21 -3.26
N SER A 367 6.71 -24.14 -3.45
CA SER A 367 6.12 -24.24 -4.79
C SER A 367 6.42 -22.96 -5.55
N PHE A 368 7.10 -23.06 -6.69
CA PHE A 368 7.30 -21.92 -7.59
C PHE A 368 6.05 -21.76 -8.45
N ILE A 369 5.35 -20.64 -8.27
CA ILE A 369 4.30 -20.21 -9.20
C ILE A 369 5.03 -19.61 -10.40
N VAL A 370 5.17 -20.39 -11.48
CA VAL A 370 5.52 -19.83 -12.79
C VAL A 370 4.33 -19.04 -13.32
N GLY A 371 4.58 -17.99 -14.12
CA GLY A 371 3.56 -17.04 -14.60
C GLY A 371 2.37 -17.63 -15.39
N SER A 372 2.36 -18.96 -15.62
CA SER A 372 1.26 -19.72 -16.22
C SER A 372 0.46 -20.57 -15.23
N THR A 373 0.66 -20.40 -13.91
CA THR A 373 -0.02 -21.21 -12.89
C THR A 373 -1.27 -20.51 -12.40
N ALA A 374 -2.43 -20.96 -12.86
CA ALA A 374 -3.72 -20.54 -12.29
C ALA A 374 -4.04 -21.42 -11.06
N VAL A 375 -4.14 -20.81 -9.88
CA VAL A 375 -4.64 -21.49 -8.68
C VAL A 375 -6.13 -21.21 -8.57
N ASN A 376 -6.96 -22.23 -8.80
CA ASN A 376 -8.40 -22.11 -8.62
C ASN A 376 -8.73 -22.35 -7.14
N LEU A 377 -8.92 -21.25 -6.39
CA LEU A 377 -9.47 -21.29 -5.05
C LEU A 377 -10.98 -21.13 -5.14
N SER A 378 -11.72 -22.10 -4.60
CA SER A 378 -13.18 -21.99 -4.54
C SER A 378 -13.57 -20.81 -3.65
N TYR A 379 -14.17 -19.79 -4.27
CA TYR A 379 -14.61 -18.56 -3.60
C TYR A 379 -15.50 -18.82 -2.38
N ALA A 380 -16.40 -19.80 -2.49
CA ALA A 380 -17.15 -20.34 -1.37
C ALA A 380 -16.66 -21.77 -1.09
N PRO A 381 -15.80 -21.99 -0.07
CA PRO A 381 -15.40 -23.33 0.28
C PRO A 381 -16.62 -24.13 0.73
N SER A 382 -16.72 -25.39 0.29
CA SER A 382 -17.76 -26.33 0.74
C SER A 382 -17.74 -26.55 2.25
N LEU A 383 -16.59 -26.29 2.88
CA LEU A 383 -16.39 -26.27 4.33
C LEU A 383 -16.11 -24.84 4.79
N ARG A 384 -17.13 -24.18 5.35
CA ARG A 384 -17.01 -22.78 5.83
C ARG A 384 -16.25 -22.64 7.15
N GLN A 385 -16.29 -23.67 7.99
CA GLN A 385 -15.54 -23.77 9.25
C GLN A 385 -15.18 -25.24 9.47
N ILE A 386 -13.93 -25.48 9.83
CA ILE A 386 -13.41 -26.78 10.23
C ILE A 386 -12.29 -26.52 11.25
N SER A 387 -12.18 -27.34 12.28
CA SER A 387 -11.05 -27.22 13.20
C SER A 387 -9.76 -27.68 12.50
N VAL A 388 -8.61 -27.15 12.92
CA VAL A 388 -7.32 -27.57 12.35
C VAL A 388 -7.11 -29.07 12.51
N ASP A 389 -7.48 -29.62 13.66
CA ASP A 389 -7.34 -31.04 13.97
C ASP A 389 -8.26 -31.91 13.11
N GLU A 390 -9.50 -31.47 12.90
CA GLU A 390 -10.45 -32.16 12.02
C GLU A 390 -10.02 -32.06 10.55
N ALA A 391 -9.47 -30.93 10.10
CA ALA A 391 -8.92 -30.79 8.76
C ALA A 391 -7.68 -31.69 8.56
N ALA A 392 -6.79 -31.74 9.55
CA ALA A 392 -5.61 -32.61 9.54
C ALA A 392 -6.00 -34.07 9.39
N GLN A 393 -7.01 -34.51 10.16
CA GLN A 393 -7.51 -35.87 10.11
C GLN A 393 -8.25 -36.18 8.80
N ARG A 394 -9.17 -35.30 8.39
CA ARG A 394 -10.06 -35.51 7.24
C ARG A 394 -9.30 -35.53 5.91
N PHE A 395 -8.23 -34.76 5.80
CA PHE A 395 -7.44 -34.66 4.57
C PHE A 395 -6.09 -35.41 4.65
N GLY A 396 -5.82 -36.12 5.74
CA GLY A 396 -4.58 -36.90 5.90
C GLY A 396 -3.33 -36.02 5.95
N LEU A 397 -3.41 -34.89 6.64
CA LEU A 397 -2.36 -33.88 6.75
C LEU A 397 -1.84 -33.82 8.21
N PRO A 398 -1.04 -34.81 8.66
CA PRO A 398 -0.60 -34.89 10.07
C PRO A 398 0.30 -33.73 10.49
N ASP A 399 0.92 -33.06 9.53
CA ASP A 399 1.74 -31.87 9.70
C ASP A 399 0.95 -30.57 9.57
N LEU A 400 -0.37 -30.59 9.30
CA LEU A 400 -1.16 -29.37 9.09
C LEU A 400 -1.11 -28.44 10.29
N ARG A 401 -1.12 -28.97 11.52
CA ARG A 401 -1.08 -28.17 12.74
C ARG A 401 0.29 -27.47 12.93
N PRO A 402 1.44 -28.17 12.86
CA PRO A 402 2.75 -27.51 12.86
C PRO A 402 3.00 -26.66 11.60
N ALA A 403 2.47 -27.04 10.44
CA ALA A 403 2.57 -26.25 9.21
C ALA A 403 1.77 -24.96 9.30
N LEU A 404 0.55 -24.98 9.86
CA LEU A 404 -0.24 -23.78 10.14
C LEU A 404 0.40 -22.93 11.24
N ALA A 405 1.05 -23.52 12.24
CA ALA A 405 1.88 -22.76 13.17
C ALA A 405 3.01 -22.05 12.39
N SER A 406 3.66 -22.70 11.42
CA SER A 406 4.69 -22.08 10.55
C SER A 406 4.14 -21.10 9.49
N VAL A 407 2.87 -21.20 9.12
CA VAL A 407 2.20 -20.31 8.15
C VAL A 407 1.50 -19.14 8.85
N ALA A 408 1.04 -19.29 10.09
CA ALA A 408 0.69 -18.17 10.97
C ALA A 408 1.92 -17.28 11.25
N VAL A 409 3.11 -17.89 11.18
CA VAL A 409 4.45 -17.30 11.15
C VAL A 409 4.82 -16.64 9.80
N THR A 410 4.00 -16.77 8.75
CA THR A 410 4.35 -16.20 7.43
C THR A 410 3.22 -15.46 6.68
N ARG A 411 1.91 -15.71 6.90
CA ARG A 411 0.85 -15.18 6.00
C ARG A 411 -0.57 -14.91 6.55
N LEU A 412 -0.87 -15.00 7.85
CA LEU A 412 -2.26 -14.76 8.28
C LEU A 412 -2.58 -13.29 8.60
N LEU A 413 -3.22 -12.63 7.64
CA LEU A 413 -4.53 -11.95 7.78
C LEU A 413 -5.13 -11.82 6.36
N PRO A 414 -6.44 -12.07 6.16
CA PRO A 414 -7.50 -11.36 6.89
C PRO A 414 -8.66 -12.22 7.45
N SER A 415 -9.21 -11.72 8.56
CA SER A 415 -10.62 -11.71 8.97
C SER A 415 -11.39 -13.04 9.11
N ARG A 416 -11.61 -13.49 10.36
CA ARG A 416 -12.96 -13.73 10.95
C ARG A 416 -12.91 -14.43 12.31
N LEU A 417 -13.03 -13.66 13.39
CA LEU A 417 -13.59 -14.03 14.70
C LEU A 417 -13.94 -12.67 15.36
N ARG A 418 -15.14 -12.28 15.81
CA ARG A 418 -16.51 -12.82 15.83
C ARG A 418 -17.43 -11.65 16.33
N LEU A 419 -18.74 -11.73 16.05
CA LEU A 419 -19.87 -11.10 16.77
C LEU A 419 -20.23 -9.61 16.49
N HIS A 420 -21.24 -9.41 15.66
CA HIS A 420 -22.13 -8.24 15.68
C HIS A 420 -23.45 -8.59 16.39
N PRO A 421 -23.97 -7.76 17.31
CA PRO A 421 -25.40 -7.54 17.41
C PRO A 421 -25.81 -6.41 16.44
N ALA A 422 -27.01 -6.57 15.90
CA ALA A 422 -27.61 -5.79 14.83
C ALA A 422 -27.54 -4.26 15.01
N ARG A 423 -27.23 -3.56 13.91
CA ARG A 423 -27.77 -2.24 13.63
C ARG A 423 -28.42 -2.26 12.26
N THR A 424 -29.74 -2.36 12.28
CA THR A 424 -30.63 -1.99 11.18
C THR A 424 -30.33 -0.55 10.77
N ILE A 425 -29.93 -0.34 9.52
CA ILE A 425 -30.02 0.97 8.87
C ILE A 425 -30.98 0.79 7.71
N THR A 426 -32.19 1.26 7.94
CA THR A 426 -33.25 1.45 6.95
C THR A 426 -32.80 2.51 5.95
N ARG A 427 -33.02 2.24 4.66
CA ARG A 427 -32.84 3.19 3.55
C ARG A 427 -33.68 4.45 3.76
N LEU A 428 -33.12 5.59 3.37
CA LEU A 428 -33.74 6.55 2.45
C LEU A 428 -32.70 6.96 1.42
#